data_AF-A0A3M6K1A6-F1
#
_entry.id   AF-A0A3M6K1A6-F1
#
_cell.length_a   1.000
_cell.length_b   1.000
_cell.length_c   1.000
_cell.angle_alpha   90.00
_cell.angle_beta   90.00
_cell.angle_gamma   90.00
#
_symmetry.space_group_name_H-M   'P 1'
#
loop_
_entity.id
_entity.type
_entity.pdbx_description
1 polymer ?
#
loop_
_entity_poly.entity_id
_entity_poly.type
_entity_poly.pdbx_seq_one_letter_code
_entity_poly.pdbx_strand_id
1 'polypeptide(L)'
;MVNIDPNYKATLVILNDIEKKGLYRFNKKYHDEKFFLNFIELQTRFSSSFSKIIRKLDDFDTKPEDVIFFAVYSLMSFVNSHLKVFEKFLKVILDPEKLKGGFDENTSLSQILKKTCNKMQYNPKLKTAIRGMFLSDFADALTHHQYLISKDGHVVIYPKDDEKKKEISIDELYDDSLQVRAIFEAMLDWADTTNEPPQTKTDTIDDIVKNLVNQVSSLDRKLDRIS
;
A
#
# COMPACT_ATOMS: atom_id res chain seq x y z
N MET A 1 -21.14 4.55 -6.67
CA MET A 1 -20.65 3.55 -7.65
C MET A 1 -19.81 2.55 -6.89
N VAL A 2 -20.05 1.24 -7.05
CA VAL A 2 -19.22 0.23 -6.38
C VAL A 2 -17.81 0.30 -6.98
N ASN A 3 -16.80 0.60 -6.16
CA ASN A 3 -15.41 0.60 -6.61
C ASN A 3 -15.02 -0.86 -6.95
N ILE A 4 -14.71 -1.11 -8.23
CA ILE A 4 -14.39 -2.44 -8.75
C ILE A 4 -12.91 -2.78 -8.64
N ASP A 5 -12.08 -1.87 -8.12
CA ASP A 5 -10.66 -2.08 -7.96
C ASP A 5 -10.38 -3.29 -7.03
N PRO A 6 -9.59 -4.28 -7.46
CA PRO A 6 -9.28 -5.46 -6.66
C PRO A 6 -8.57 -5.14 -5.33
N ASN A 7 -7.68 -4.14 -5.29
CA ASN A 7 -7.00 -3.71 -4.08
C ASN A 7 -7.96 -3.04 -3.11
N TYR A 8 -8.87 -2.22 -3.64
CA TYR A 8 -9.96 -1.65 -2.84
C TYR A 8 -10.79 -2.75 -2.18
N LYS A 9 -11.29 -3.71 -2.97
CA LYS A 9 -12.11 -4.83 -2.47
C LYS A 9 -11.38 -5.68 -1.44
N ALA A 10 -10.13 -6.05 -1.73
CA ALA A 10 -9.32 -6.84 -0.81
C ALA A 10 -9.09 -6.11 0.52
N THR A 11 -8.89 -4.78 0.48
CA THR A 11 -8.71 -3.97 1.69
C THR A 11 -9.96 -4.01 2.55
N LEU A 12 -11.15 -3.78 1.97
CA LEU A 12 -12.40 -3.85 2.70
C LEU A 12 -12.61 -5.21 3.37
N VAL A 13 -12.30 -6.30 2.67
CA VAL A 13 -12.42 -7.65 3.25
C VAL A 13 -11.48 -7.84 4.43
N ILE A 14 -10.22 -7.41 4.31
CA ILE A 14 -9.26 -7.48 5.42
C ILE A 14 -9.75 -6.67 6.63
N LEU A 15 -10.24 -5.45 6.42
CA LEU A 15 -10.75 -4.58 7.49
C LEU A 15 -12.01 -5.15 8.15
N ASN A 16 -12.95 -5.65 7.35
CA ASN A 16 -14.15 -6.32 7.84
C ASN A 16 -13.83 -7.59 8.63
N ASP A 17 -12.80 -8.34 8.23
CA ASP A 17 -12.36 -9.52 8.96
C ASP A 17 -11.71 -9.16 10.30
N ILE A 18 -10.91 -8.09 10.34
CA ILE A 18 -10.36 -7.52 11.58
C ILE A 18 -11.50 -7.18 12.55
N GLU A 19 -12.54 -6.52 12.06
CA GLU A 19 -13.72 -6.16 12.85
C GLU A 19 -14.50 -7.39 13.33
N LYS A 20 -14.87 -8.30 12.42
CA LYS A 20 -15.62 -9.54 12.73
C LYS A 20 -14.90 -10.44 13.72
N LYS A 21 -13.56 -10.47 13.71
CA LYS A 21 -12.75 -11.22 14.68
C LYS A 21 -12.53 -10.46 15.99
N GLY A 22 -13.11 -9.27 16.13
CA GLY A 22 -12.99 -8.42 17.30
C GLY A 22 -11.55 -7.95 17.52
N LEU A 23 -10.72 -7.85 16.49
CA LEU A 23 -9.38 -7.27 16.59
C LEU A 23 -9.41 -5.74 16.53
N TYR A 24 -10.59 -5.16 16.36
CA TYR A 24 -10.80 -3.72 16.32
C TYR A 24 -10.86 -3.12 17.74
N ARG A 25 -10.11 -2.04 17.96
CA ARG A 25 -10.23 -1.12 19.09
C ARG A 25 -9.66 0.23 18.70
N PHE A 26 -10.50 1.28 18.74
CA PHE A 26 -10.03 2.63 18.45
C PHE A 26 -9.02 3.10 19.51
N ASN A 27 -7.78 3.33 19.07
CA ASN A 27 -6.68 3.76 19.92
C ASN A 27 -6.45 5.27 19.78
N LYS A 28 -7.03 6.04 20.71
CA LYS A 28 -6.87 7.51 20.76
C LYS A 28 -5.40 7.96 20.81
N LYS A 29 -4.49 7.13 21.37
CA LYS A 29 -3.05 7.40 21.41
C LYS A 29 -2.44 7.62 20.01
N TYR A 30 -2.86 6.84 19.02
CA TYR A 30 -2.31 6.89 17.67
C TYR A 30 -3.12 7.79 16.73
N HIS A 31 -4.27 8.28 17.21
CA HIS A 31 -5.17 9.11 16.43
C HIS A 31 -4.66 10.55 16.35
N ASP A 32 -4.53 11.04 15.12
CA ASP A 32 -4.04 12.38 14.81
C ASP A 32 -4.87 12.92 13.64
N GLU A 33 -6.01 13.49 14.00
CA GLU A 33 -6.99 14.01 13.06
C GLU A 33 -6.38 15.04 12.09
N LYS A 34 -5.55 15.95 12.59
CA LYS A 34 -4.91 17.00 11.78
C LYS A 34 -4.03 16.40 10.69
N PHE A 35 -3.27 15.36 11.02
CA PHE A 35 -2.47 14.64 10.03
C PHE A 35 -3.35 13.99 8.95
N PHE A 36 -4.41 13.27 9.33
CA PHE A 36 -5.28 12.60 8.35
C PHE A 36 -6.01 13.60 7.45
N LEU A 37 -6.53 14.71 8.00
CA LEU A 37 -7.14 15.78 7.21
C LEU A 37 -6.14 16.39 6.22
N ASN A 38 -4.91 16.67 6.66
CA ASN A 38 -3.87 17.17 5.77
C ASN A 38 -3.50 16.16 4.68
N PHE A 39 -3.46 14.86 4.99
CA PHE A 39 -3.15 13.83 4.01
C PHE A 39 -4.24 13.67 2.94
N ILE A 40 -5.52 13.75 3.33
CA ILE A 40 -6.66 13.75 2.38
C ILE A 40 -6.55 14.93 1.40
N GLU A 41 -6.18 16.12 1.90
CA GLU A 41 -5.93 17.29 1.06
C GLU A 41 -4.73 17.09 0.13
N LEU A 42 -3.63 16.52 0.65
CA LEU A 42 -2.44 16.18 -0.13
C LEU A 42 -2.77 15.25 -1.28
N GLN A 43 -3.52 14.16 -1.05
CA GLN A 43 -3.90 13.22 -2.10
C GLN A 43 -4.69 13.89 -3.23
N THR A 44 -5.64 14.77 -2.86
CA THR A 44 -6.47 15.52 -3.81
C THR A 44 -5.63 16.48 -4.66
N ARG A 45 -4.70 17.21 -4.02
CA ARG A 45 -3.82 18.17 -4.69
C ARG A 45 -2.74 17.48 -5.53
N PHE A 46 -2.15 16.39 -5.04
CA PHE A 46 -1.10 15.65 -5.74
C PHE A 46 -1.64 15.04 -7.03
N SER A 47 -2.77 14.32 -6.98
CA SER A 47 -3.34 13.65 -8.16
C SER A 47 -3.65 14.64 -9.30
N SER A 48 -4.17 15.82 -8.95
CA SER A 48 -4.50 16.87 -9.91
C SER A 48 -3.27 17.61 -10.45
N SER A 49 -2.23 17.79 -9.63
CA SER A 49 -1.02 18.54 -10.01
C SER A 49 -0.02 17.66 -10.75
N PHE A 50 0.22 16.45 -10.27
CA PHE A 50 1.17 15.51 -10.86
C PHE A 50 0.77 15.14 -12.29
N SER A 51 -0.52 14.84 -12.54
CA SER A 51 -1.02 14.57 -13.89
C SER A 51 -0.79 15.73 -14.87
N LYS A 52 -0.87 16.98 -14.39
CA LYS A 52 -0.59 18.17 -15.21
C LYS A 52 0.89 18.35 -15.47
N ILE A 53 1.74 18.02 -14.50
CA ILE A 53 3.20 18.06 -14.63
C ILE A 53 3.67 16.99 -15.62
N ILE A 54 3.20 15.75 -15.48
CA ILE A 54 3.52 14.63 -16.38
C ILE A 54 3.17 14.95 -17.84
N ARG A 55 1.99 15.56 -18.09
CA ARG A 55 1.57 15.94 -19.45
C ARG A 55 2.40 17.04 -20.10
N LYS A 56 3.15 17.80 -19.29
CA LYS A 56 3.98 18.91 -19.74
C LYS A 56 5.46 18.57 -19.66
N LEU A 57 5.81 17.29 -19.47
CA LEU A 57 7.21 16.89 -19.33
C LEU A 57 8.03 17.22 -20.59
N ASP A 58 7.43 17.03 -21.76
CA ASP A 58 8.06 17.35 -23.05
C ASP A 58 8.22 18.87 -23.27
N ASP A 59 7.51 19.71 -22.50
CA ASP A 59 7.57 21.18 -22.60
C ASP A 59 8.75 21.77 -21.80
N PHE A 60 9.43 21.00 -20.95
CA PHE A 60 10.56 21.49 -20.19
C PHE A 60 11.85 21.45 -21.04
N ASP A 61 12.53 22.60 -21.20
CA ASP A 61 13.90 22.72 -21.75
C ASP A 61 14.98 22.13 -20.79
N THR A 62 14.68 20.99 -20.16
CA THR A 62 15.53 20.30 -19.17
C THR A 62 16.00 18.98 -19.75
N LYS A 63 17.14 18.45 -19.27
CA LYS A 63 17.61 17.14 -19.74
C LYS A 63 16.56 16.06 -19.41
N PRO A 64 16.21 15.17 -20.35
CA PRO A 64 15.24 14.10 -20.11
C PRO A 64 15.51 13.28 -18.85
N GLU A 65 16.79 13.08 -18.50
CA GLU A 65 17.23 12.37 -17.30
C GLU A 65 16.79 13.03 -15.98
N ASP A 66 16.85 14.37 -15.89
CA ASP A 66 16.48 15.11 -14.69
C ASP A 66 14.97 15.05 -14.44
N VAL A 67 14.21 15.04 -15.53
CA VAL A 67 12.75 14.90 -15.53
C VAL A 67 12.33 13.51 -15.05
N ILE A 68 12.98 12.47 -15.56
CA ILE A 68 12.76 11.08 -15.14
C ILE A 68 13.07 10.95 -13.64
N PHE A 69 14.20 11.48 -13.18
CA PHE A 69 14.57 11.42 -11.76
C PHE A 69 13.54 12.11 -10.87
N PHE A 70 13.06 13.29 -11.27
CA PHE A 70 12.00 14.01 -10.56
C PHE A 70 10.70 13.20 -10.50
N ALA A 71 10.28 12.60 -11.61
CA ALA A 71 9.06 11.80 -11.68
C ALA A 71 9.15 10.56 -10.76
N VAL A 72 10.26 9.82 -10.84
CA VAL A 72 10.52 8.65 -9.99
C VAL A 72 10.55 9.02 -8.52
N TYR A 73 11.30 10.05 -8.14
CA TYR A 73 11.37 10.48 -6.74
C TYR A 73 10.00 10.94 -6.22
N SER A 74 9.21 11.63 -7.05
CA SER A 74 7.87 12.08 -6.70
C SER A 74 6.89 10.92 -6.49
N LEU A 75 6.88 9.93 -7.39
CA LEU A 75 6.04 8.74 -7.26
C LEU A 75 6.46 7.89 -6.05
N MET A 76 7.76 7.68 -5.85
CA MET A 76 8.30 6.98 -4.69
C MET A 76 7.88 7.65 -3.38
N SER A 77 7.97 8.99 -3.32
CA SER A 77 7.56 9.77 -2.15
C SER A 77 6.04 9.69 -1.91
N PHE A 78 5.24 9.72 -2.97
CA PHE A 78 3.80 9.57 -2.90
C PHE A 78 3.40 8.19 -2.35
N VAL A 79 3.98 7.12 -2.91
CA VAL A 79 3.78 5.74 -2.43
C VAL A 79 4.16 5.63 -0.95
N ASN A 80 5.38 6.05 -0.59
CA ASN A 80 5.86 5.99 0.79
C ASN A 80 4.94 6.74 1.78
N SER A 81 4.42 7.89 1.38
CA SER A 81 3.52 8.68 2.23
C SER A 81 2.22 7.92 2.52
N HIS A 82 1.66 7.20 1.53
CA HIS A 82 0.50 6.33 1.75
C HIS A 82 0.82 5.15 2.68
N LEU A 83 1.99 4.51 2.52
CA LEU A 83 2.40 3.40 3.38
C LEU A 83 2.52 3.83 4.85
N LYS A 84 3.00 5.06 5.12
CA LYS A 84 3.01 5.64 6.48
C LYS A 84 1.61 5.92 7.00
N VAL A 85 0.68 6.33 6.13
CA VAL A 85 -0.72 6.53 6.49
C VAL A 85 -1.41 5.20 6.81
N PHE A 86 -1.15 4.15 6.04
CA PHE A 86 -1.65 2.79 6.33
C PHE A 86 -1.15 2.30 7.68
N GLU A 87 0.14 2.49 7.97
CA GLU A 87 0.71 2.15 9.27
C GLU A 87 -0.03 2.87 10.40
N LYS A 88 -0.21 4.19 10.27
CA LYS A 88 -0.90 5.00 11.28
C LYS A 88 -2.37 4.61 11.44
N PHE A 89 -3.07 4.39 10.33
CA PHE A 89 -4.46 3.95 10.32
C PHE A 89 -4.62 2.60 11.03
N LEU A 90 -3.79 1.61 10.69
CA LEU A 90 -3.82 0.30 11.35
C LEU A 90 -3.50 0.39 12.84
N LYS A 91 -2.54 1.24 13.25
CA LYS A 91 -2.28 1.52 14.68
C LYS A 91 -3.50 2.12 15.38
N VAL A 92 -4.27 2.97 14.70
CA VAL A 92 -5.51 3.55 15.25
C VAL A 92 -6.58 2.48 15.45
N ILE A 93 -6.76 1.55 14.51
CA ILE A 93 -7.93 0.66 14.53
C ILE A 93 -7.68 -0.72 15.17
N LEU A 94 -6.44 -1.20 15.24
CA LEU A 94 -6.14 -2.54 15.76
C LEU A 94 -5.93 -2.55 17.26
N ASP A 95 -6.49 -3.52 17.97
CA ASP A 95 -6.22 -3.73 19.39
C ASP A 95 -4.81 -4.34 19.59
N PRO A 96 -3.83 -3.60 20.14
CA PRO A 96 -2.48 -4.13 20.35
C PRO A 96 -2.48 -5.31 21.32
N GLU A 97 -3.37 -5.35 22.32
CA GLU A 97 -3.39 -6.41 23.34
C GLU A 97 -3.85 -7.75 22.75
N LYS A 98 -4.60 -7.72 21.65
CA LYS A 98 -5.05 -8.94 20.96
C LYS A 98 -3.99 -9.51 20.02
N LEU A 99 -2.92 -8.76 19.74
CA LEU A 99 -1.82 -9.18 18.88
C LEU A 99 -0.64 -9.70 19.69
N LYS A 100 -0.04 -10.82 19.26
CA LYS A 100 1.09 -11.42 19.96
C LYS A 100 2.27 -10.43 20.04
N GLY A 101 2.65 -10.10 21.28
CA GLY A 101 3.73 -9.16 21.58
C GLY A 101 3.39 -7.70 21.31
N GLY A 102 2.10 -7.34 21.16
CA GLY A 102 1.65 -5.96 21.01
C GLY A 102 2.22 -5.21 19.81
N PHE A 103 2.02 -3.90 19.80
CA PHE A 103 2.75 -2.95 18.98
C PHE A 103 2.78 -1.57 19.66
N ASP A 104 3.72 -0.74 19.22
CA ASP A 104 3.95 0.62 19.70
C ASP A 104 4.12 1.61 18.53
N GLU A 105 4.55 2.83 18.83
CA GLU A 105 4.80 3.88 17.84
C GLU A 105 5.91 3.53 16.84
N ASN A 106 6.87 2.71 17.23
CA ASN A 106 8.04 2.33 16.42
C ASN A 106 7.79 1.07 15.58
N THR A 107 6.69 0.37 15.84
CA THR A 107 6.36 -0.86 15.10
C THR A 107 6.01 -0.52 13.65
N SER A 108 6.73 -1.10 12.69
CA SER A 108 6.54 -0.81 11.26
C SER A 108 5.27 -1.43 10.68
N LEU A 109 4.83 -0.93 9.52
CA LEU A 109 3.73 -1.52 8.75
C LEU A 109 3.91 -3.03 8.53
N SER A 110 5.10 -3.44 8.08
CA SER A 110 5.48 -4.85 7.84
C SER A 110 5.30 -5.72 9.09
N GLN A 111 5.65 -5.19 10.27
CA GLN A 111 5.48 -5.87 11.55
C GLN A 111 3.99 -5.95 11.96
N ILE A 112 3.22 -4.88 11.77
CA ILE A 112 1.77 -4.85 12.06
C ILE A 112 1.04 -5.86 11.19
N LEU A 113 1.30 -5.87 9.89
CA LEU A 113 0.70 -6.82 8.95
C LEU A 113 1.04 -8.26 9.31
N LYS A 114 2.31 -8.54 9.63
CA LYS A 114 2.75 -9.88 10.07
C LYS A 114 2.02 -10.31 11.34
N LYS A 115 1.93 -9.44 12.35
CA LYS A 115 1.23 -9.72 13.62
C LYS A 115 -0.26 -9.97 13.40
N THR A 116 -0.90 -9.15 12.59
CA THR A 116 -2.32 -9.25 12.24
C THR A 116 -2.60 -10.53 11.48
N CYS A 117 -1.88 -10.81 10.40
CA CYS A 117 -2.09 -12.04 9.61
C CYS A 117 -1.82 -13.31 10.42
N ASN A 118 -0.88 -13.28 11.36
CA ASN A 118 -0.65 -14.40 12.29
C ASN A 118 -1.82 -14.58 13.25
N LYS A 119 -2.37 -13.49 13.80
CA LYS A 119 -3.55 -13.55 14.67
C LYS A 119 -4.78 -14.08 13.94
N MET A 120 -4.94 -13.70 12.67
CA MET A 120 -6.01 -14.16 11.78
C MET A 120 -5.83 -15.61 11.30
N GLN A 121 -4.68 -16.23 11.57
CA GLN A 121 -4.32 -17.58 11.10
C GLN A 121 -4.39 -17.72 9.56
N TYR A 122 -4.08 -16.65 8.83
CA TYR A 122 -4.01 -16.71 7.38
C TYR A 122 -2.93 -17.70 6.93
N ASN A 123 -3.20 -18.41 5.83
CA ASN A 123 -2.23 -19.32 5.24
C ASN A 123 -1.01 -18.53 4.69
N PRO A 124 0.15 -19.20 4.46
CA PRO A 124 1.35 -18.53 3.98
C PRO A 124 1.16 -17.75 2.67
N LYS A 125 0.35 -18.26 1.75
CA LYS A 125 0.07 -17.62 0.46
C LYS A 125 -0.64 -16.28 0.64
N LEU A 126 -1.68 -16.24 1.47
CA LEU A 126 -2.43 -15.03 1.79
C LEU A 126 -1.59 -14.03 2.58
N LYS A 127 -0.73 -14.51 3.50
CA LYS A 127 0.26 -13.67 4.19
C LYS A 127 1.17 -12.94 3.20
N THR A 128 1.71 -13.67 2.23
CA THR A 128 2.57 -13.08 1.17
C THR A 128 1.78 -12.10 0.30
N ALA A 129 0.56 -12.45 -0.10
CA ALA A 129 -0.30 -11.56 -0.90
C ALA A 129 -0.60 -10.24 -0.18
N ILE A 130 -0.97 -10.29 1.11
CA ILE A 130 -1.23 -9.09 1.91
C ILE A 130 0.04 -8.24 2.06
N ARG A 131 1.21 -8.86 2.30
CA ARG A 131 2.48 -8.13 2.37
C ARG A 131 2.80 -7.41 1.06
N GLY A 132 2.61 -8.08 -0.08
CA GLY A 132 2.81 -7.51 -1.41
C GLY A 132 1.83 -6.39 -1.71
N MET A 133 0.54 -6.59 -1.40
CA MET A 133 -0.51 -5.58 -1.58
C MET A 133 -0.23 -4.29 -0.78
N PHE A 134 0.30 -4.41 0.44
CA PHE A 134 0.70 -3.25 1.24
C PHE A 134 2.14 -2.80 0.98
N LEU A 135 2.78 -3.29 -0.08
CA LEU A 135 4.15 -2.94 -0.48
C LEU A 135 5.14 -2.97 0.71
N SER A 136 5.01 -3.99 1.56
CA SER A 136 5.72 -4.04 2.86
C SER A 136 7.24 -3.99 2.69
N ASP A 137 7.77 -4.71 1.71
CA ASP A 137 9.21 -4.78 1.47
C ASP A 137 9.72 -3.46 0.86
N PHE A 138 8.92 -2.77 0.07
CA PHE A 138 9.22 -1.41 -0.41
C PHE A 138 9.26 -0.41 0.75
N ALA A 139 8.26 -0.44 1.64
CA ALA A 139 8.23 0.40 2.84
C ALA A 139 9.46 0.18 3.74
N ASP A 140 9.82 -1.08 3.96
CA ASP A 140 10.97 -1.47 4.76
C ASP A 140 12.27 -1.00 4.07
N ALA A 141 12.42 -1.17 2.76
CA ALA A 141 13.59 -0.70 2.00
C ALA A 141 13.77 0.83 2.09
N LEU A 142 12.70 1.61 1.90
CA LEU A 142 12.77 3.06 1.99
C LEU A 142 13.11 3.53 3.41
N THR A 143 12.49 2.93 4.43
CA THR A 143 12.74 3.28 5.84
C THR A 143 14.20 3.09 6.23
N HIS A 144 14.85 2.04 5.73
CA HIS A 144 16.26 1.74 6.02
C HIS A 144 17.23 2.30 4.99
N HIS A 145 16.77 3.16 4.08
CA HIS A 145 17.59 3.75 3.01
C HIS A 145 18.32 2.68 2.16
N GLN A 146 17.65 1.56 1.92
CA GLN A 146 18.15 0.44 1.12
C GLN A 146 17.58 0.51 -0.30
N TYR A 147 17.78 1.63 -0.99
CA TYR A 147 17.34 1.81 -2.38
C TYR A 147 18.30 2.68 -3.18
N LEU A 148 18.24 2.55 -4.51
CA LEU A 148 18.93 3.39 -5.49
C LEU A 148 17.95 3.79 -6.59
N ILE A 149 18.06 5.02 -7.09
CA ILE A 149 17.36 5.48 -8.30
C ILE A 149 18.40 5.50 -9.42
N SER A 150 18.21 4.69 -10.45
CA SER A 150 19.09 4.65 -11.61
C SER A 150 18.73 5.75 -12.62
N LYS A 151 19.66 6.06 -13.53
CA LYS A 151 19.51 7.15 -14.50
C LYS A 151 18.41 6.91 -15.53
N ASP A 152 18.12 5.66 -15.82
CA ASP A 152 17.06 5.19 -16.72
C ASP A 152 15.68 5.14 -16.03
N GLY A 153 15.60 5.54 -14.75
CA GLY A 153 14.34 5.69 -14.03
C GLY A 153 13.88 4.48 -13.24
N HIS A 154 14.71 3.43 -13.13
CA HIS A 154 14.41 2.30 -12.25
C HIS A 154 14.72 2.65 -10.79
N VAL A 155 13.92 2.08 -9.88
CA VAL A 155 14.20 2.04 -8.45
C VAL A 155 14.65 0.63 -8.09
N VAL A 156 15.87 0.51 -7.57
CA VAL A 156 16.40 -0.77 -7.07
C VAL A 156 16.31 -0.78 -5.56
N ILE A 157 15.46 -1.62 -4.98
CA ILE A 157 15.44 -1.87 -3.53
C ILE A 157 16.37 -3.03 -3.16
N TYR A 158 16.94 -2.96 -1.96
CA TYR A 158 17.93 -3.90 -1.43
C TYR A 158 19.11 -4.17 -2.40
N PRO A 159 19.81 -3.13 -2.90
CA PRO A 159 20.80 -3.26 -3.98
C PRO A 159 22.03 -4.12 -3.64
N LYS A 160 22.22 -4.48 -2.36
CA LYS A 160 23.36 -5.26 -1.85
C LYS A 160 22.96 -6.67 -1.38
N ASP A 161 21.70 -7.07 -1.57
CA ASP A 161 21.16 -8.34 -1.12
C ASP A 161 20.56 -9.06 -2.33
N ASP A 162 21.31 -9.99 -2.93
CA ASP A 162 20.93 -10.65 -4.18
C ASP A 162 19.62 -11.45 -4.08
N GLU A 163 19.23 -11.89 -2.88
CA GLU A 163 17.98 -12.62 -2.66
C GLU A 163 16.75 -11.69 -2.59
N LYS A 164 16.95 -10.44 -2.15
CA LYS A 164 15.86 -9.46 -1.98
C LYS A 164 15.88 -8.33 -2.99
N LYS A 165 16.94 -8.23 -3.79
CA LYS A 165 17.11 -7.20 -4.80
C LYS A 165 15.92 -7.23 -5.74
N LYS A 166 15.22 -6.11 -5.84
CA LYS A 166 14.10 -5.94 -6.75
C LYS A 166 14.29 -4.63 -7.51
N GLU A 167 14.18 -4.70 -8.81
CA GLU A 167 14.14 -3.57 -9.71
C GLU A 167 12.69 -3.23 -10.00
N ILE A 168 12.36 -1.93 -9.95
CA ILE A 168 11.01 -1.40 -10.11
C ILE A 168 11.10 -0.32 -11.18
N SER A 169 10.45 -0.56 -12.31
CA SER A 169 10.34 0.42 -13.39
C SER A 169 9.44 1.60 -13.00
N ILE A 170 9.53 2.70 -13.74
CA ILE A 170 8.65 3.86 -13.51
C ILE A 170 7.17 3.51 -13.70
N ASP A 171 6.85 2.60 -14.62
CA ASP A 171 5.49 2.13 -14.89
C ASP A 171 4.97 1.29 -13.71
N GLU A 172 5.78 0.37 -13.17
CA GLU A 172 5.42 -0.39 -11.97
C GLU A 172 5.26 0.53 -10.75
N LEU A 173 6.10 1.56 -10.62
CA LEU A 173 5.97 2.54 -9.54
C LEU A 173 4.71 3.40 -9.70
N TYR A 174 4.29 3.66 -10.93
CA TYR A 174 3.00 4.30 -11.22
C TYR A 174 1.83 3.39 -10.86
N ASP A 175 1.89 2.09 -11.20
CA ASP A 175 0.89 1.10 -10.78
C ASP A 175 0.80 1.00 -9.25
N ASP A 176 1.95 0.98 -8.56
CA ASP A 176 2.02 1.04 -7.10
C ASP A 176 1.33 2.30 -6.55
N SER A 177 1.46 3.44 -7.24
CA SER A 177 0.78 4.69 -6.86
C SER A 177 -0.75 4.59 -6.96
N LEU A 178 -1.26 3.87 -7.96
CA LEU A 178 -2.70 3.61 -8.11
C LEU A 178 -3.19 2.62 -7.05
N GLN A 179 -2.41 1.57 -6.77
CA GLN A 179 -2.70 0.58 -5.74
C GLN A 179 -2.82 1.22 -4.36
N VAL A 180 -1.85 2.03 -3.93
CA VAL A 180 -1.95 2.69 -2.62
C VAL A 180 -3.12 3.67 -2.55
N ARG A 181 -3.51 4.30 -3.64
CA ARG A 181 -4.69 5.16 -3.67
C ARG A 181 -5.96 4.34 -3.43
N ALA A 182 -6.12 3.22 -4.12
CA ALA A 182 -7.28 2.33 -3.96
C ALA A 182 -7.39 1.75 -2.54
N ILE A 183 -6.27 1.39 -1.92
CA ILE A 183 -6.23 0.93 -0.53
C ILE A 183 -6.67 2.05 0.42
N PHE A 184 -6.18 3.28 0.21
CA PHE A 184 -6.56 4.40 1.05
C PHE A 184 -8.05 4.75 0.94
N GLU A 185 -8.60 4.76 -0.29
CA GLU A 185 -10.04 4.95 -0.52
C GLU A 185 -10.87 3.90 0.23
N ALA A 186 -10.47 2.63 0.21
CA ALA A 186 -11.13 1.58 0.97
C ALA A 186 -11.05 1.79 2.48
N MET A 187 -9.92 2.29 3.01
CA MET A 187 -9.79 2.62 4.43
C MET A 187 -10.72 3.76 4.85
N LEU A 188 -10.87 4.78 4.01
CA LEU A 188 -11.80 5.88 4.26
C LEU A 188 -13.26 5.40 4.25
N ASP A 189 -13.65 4.66 3.21
CA ASP A 189 -15.02 4.14 3.09
C ASP A 189 -15.36 3.17 4.23
N TRP A 190 -14.42 2.30 4.62
CA TRP A 190 -14.60 1.44 5.78
C TRP A 190 -14.78 2.26 7.07
N ALA A 191 -13.97 3.30 7.27
CA ALA A 191 -14.09 4.15 8.46
C ALA A 191 -15.43 4.92 8.50
N ASP A 192 -15.93 5.39 7.35
CA ASP A 192 -17.20 6.14 7.26
C ASP A 192 -18.42 5.23 7.47
N THR A 193 -18.35 4.00 6.93
CA THR A 193 -19.44 2.99 7.03
C THR A 193 -19.57 2.35 8.41
N THR A 194 -18.65 2.56 9.35
CA THR A 194 -18.83 2.10 10.75
C THR A 194 -20.03 2.74 11.48
N ASN A 195 -20.70 3.73 10.87
CA ASN A 195 -21.96 4.29 11.33
C ASN A 195 -23.22 3.60 10.73
N GLU A 196 -23.10 2.72 9.73
CA GLU A 196 -24.22 2.03 9.09
C GLU A 196 -24.12 0.49 9.23
N PRO A 197 -25.23 -0.23 9.44
CA PRO A 197 -25.20 -1.69 9.58
C PRO A 197 -24.76 -2.38 8.27
N PRO A 198 -23.97 -3.47 8.34
CA PRO A 198 -23.31 -4.04 7.17
C PRO A 198 -24.30 -4.57 6.12
N GLN A 199 -24.25 -4.02 4.90
CA GLN A 199 -25.01 -4.52 3.76
C GLN A 199 -24.34 -5.76 3.14
N THR A 200 -25.09 -6.86 3.13
CA THR A 200 -24.68 -8.18 2.68
C THR A 200 -24.59 -8.29 1.15
N LYS A 201 -23.39 -8.14 0.59
CA LYS A 201 -22.91 -8.93 -0.56
C LYS A 201 -21.45 -9.29 -0.34
N THR A 202 -21.23 -10.50 0.18
CA THR A 202 -19.90 -11.00 0.51
C THR A 202 -19.32 -11.67 -0.73
N ASP A 203 -18.51 -10.95 -1.50
CA ASP A 203 -17.45 -11.62 -2.27
C ASP A 203 -16.62 -12.39 -1.23
N THR A 204 -16.48 -13.70 -1.36
CA THR A 204 -15.78 -14.50 -0.35
C THR A 204 -14.27 -14.26 -0.45
N ILE A 205 -13.54 -14.41 0.67
CA ILE A 205 -12.07 -14.30 0.70
C ILE A 205 -11.44 -15.24 -0.34
N ASP A 206 -12.04 -16.41 -0.57
CA ASP A 206 -11.55 -17.40 -1.52
C ASP A 206 -11.64 -16.90 -2.98
N ASP A 207 -12.69 -16.16 -3.34
CA ASP A 207 -12.85 -15.57 -4.68
C ASP A 207 -11.81 -14.46 -4.93
N ILE A 208 -11.51 -13.67 -3.89
CA ILE A 208 -10.51 -12.60 -3.96
C ILE A 208 -9.09 -13.18 -3.94
N VAL A 209 -8.83 -14.21 -3.13
CA VAL A 209 -7.57 -14.96 -3.14
C VAL A 209 -7.33 -15.55 -4.53
N LYS A 210 -8.34 -16.12 -5.16
CA LYS A 210 -8.23 -16.64 -6.54
C LYS A 210 -7.85 -15.52 -7.52
N ASN A 211 -8.45 -14.33 -7.40
CA ASN A 211 -8.13 -13.19 -8.26
C ASN A 211 -6.74 -12.59 -7.99
N LEU A 212 -6.35 -12.38 -6.74
CA LEU A 212 -5.01 -11.92 -6.34
C LEU A 212 -3.93 -12.92 -6.78
N VAL A 213 -4.17 -14.22 -6.59
CA VAL A 213 -3.27 -15.28 -7.05
C VAL A 213 -3.15 -15.26 -8.56
N ASN A 214 -4.25 -15.09 -9.29
CA ASN A 214 -4.21 -14.99 -10.75
C ASN A 214 -3.45 -13.74 -11.21
N GLN A 215 -3.57 -12.62 -10.50
CA GLN A 215 -2.80 -11.40 -10.80
C GLN A 215 -1.31 -11.60 -10.54
N VAL A 216 -0.92 -12.11 -9.37
CA VAL A 216 0.47 -12.44 -9.03
C VAL A 216 1.05 -13.44 -10.04
N SER A 217 0.26 -14.45 -10.44
CA SER A 217 0.67 -15.45 -11.43
C SER A 217 0.78 -14.85 -12.84
N SER A 218 -0.03 -13.83 -13.16
CA SER A 218 0.08 -13.10 -14.42
C SER A 218 1.29 -12.16 -14.45
N LEU A 219 1.66 -11.61 -13.29
CA LEU A 219 2.87 -10.82 -13.07
C LEU A 219 4.12 -11.70 -13.20
N ASP A 220 4.15 -12.87 -12.55
CA ASP A 220 5.21 -13.87 -12.71
C ASP A 220 5.37 -14.29 -14.18
N ARG A 221 4.27 -14.58 -14.88
CA ARG A 221 4.32 -14.95 -16.31
C ARG A 221 4.77 -13.80 -17.23
N LYS A 222 4.55 -12.55 -16.82
CA LYS A 222 5.09 -11.40 -17.55
C LYS A 222 6.59 -11.27 -17.29
N LEU A 223 7.06 -11.50 -16.07
CA LEU A 223 8.48 -11.53 -15.70
C LEU A 223 9.24 -12.65 -16.44
N ASP A 224 8.65 -13.85 -16.57
CA ASP A 224 9.22 -14.98 -17.32
C ASP A 224 9.34 -14.72 -18.83
N ARG A 225 8.57 -13.78 -19.39
CA ARG A 225 8.63 -13.43 -20.82
C ARG A 225 9.66 -12.34 -21.14
N ILE A 226 10.23 -11.73 -20.11
CA ILE A 226 11.20 -10.64 -20.21
C ILE A 226 12.61 -11.14 -19.80
N SER A 227 12.72 -12.35 -19.25
CA SER A 227 13.97 -13.11 -19.07
C SER A 227 14.31 -13.93 -20.32
#